data_AF-A0A7X9JUZ9-F1
#
_entry.id   AF-A0A7X9JUZ9-F1
#
_cell.length_a   1.000
_cell.length_b   1.000
_cell.length_c   1.000
_cell.angle_alpha   90.00
_cell.angle_beta   90.00
_cell.angle_gamma   90.00
#
_symmetry.space_group_name_H-M   'P 1'
#
loop_
_entity.id
_entity.type
_entity.pdbx_description
1 polymer ?
#
loop_
_entity_poly.entity_id
_entity_poly.type
_entity_poly.pdbx_seq_one_letter_code
_entity_poly.pdbx_strand_id
1 'polypeptide(L)'
;AYPDIIFNGEVSEVRNSPIIVQNVVTYDVIVKVENPDLKLKPGMTANVSIEVAHKKDVLLIPDAALRVKITDEEAAVSRQKGQGVWILSGTKPRHVLIKTGISDGRFTEVISGDISAGDEIIVEVNHPAKKNSSPSTSRPPGIFR
;
A
#
# COMPACT_ATOMS: atom_id res chain seq x y z
N ALA A 1 6.32 -14.27 -29.31
CA ALA A 1 5.87 -13.19 -28.42
C ALA A 1 6.84 -12.02 -28.55
N TYR A 2 6.38 -10.77 -28.41
CA TYR A 2 7.22 -9.58 -28.47
C TYR A 2 7.36 -8.97 -27.06
N PRO A 3 8.34 -9.41 -26.24
CA PRO A 3 8.45 -8.97 -24.85
C PRO A 3 8.86 -7.50 -24.70
N ASP A 4 9.56 -6.92 -25.68
CA ASP A 4 10.13 -5.57 -25.58
C ASP A 4 9.27 -4.47 -26.24
N ILE A 5 8.07 -4.81 -26.71
CA ILE A 5 7.18 -3.86 -27.38
C ILE A 5 6.04 -3.48 -26.45
N ILE A 6 5.92 -2.20 -26.15
CA ILE A 6 4.80 -1.63 -25.40
C ILE A 6 3.72 -1.23 -26.41
N PHE A 7 2.49 -1.69 -26.17
CA PHE A 7 1.32 -1.29 -26.92
C PHE A 7 0.42 -0.45 -26.02
N ASN A 8 0.06 0.74 -26.50
CA ASN A 8 -0.89 1.60 -25.80
C ASN A 8 -2.30 1.26 -26.26
N GLY A 9 -3.25 1.23 -25.32
CA GLY A 9 -4.64 0.94 -25.61
C GLY A 9 -5.57 1.57 -24.59
N GLU A 10 -6.84 1.64 -24.96
CA GLU A 10 -7.90 2.19 -24.13
C GLU A 10 -8.84 1.08 -23.67
N VAL A 11 -9.20 1.09 -22.39
CA VAL A 11 -10.21 0.15 -21.85
C VAL A 11 -11.58 0.57 -22.36
N SER A 12 -12.19 -0.26 -23.20
CA SER A 12 -13.48 0.04 -23.80
C SER A 12 -14.67 -0.55 -23.06
N GLU A 13 -14.47 -1.67 -22.37
CA GLU A 13 -15.55 -2.37 -21.66
C GLU A 13 -14.98 -3.15 -20.49
N VAL A 14 -15.68 -3.09 -19.36
CA VAL A 14 -15.47 -3.98 -18.21
C VAL A 14 -16.75 -4.77 -18.05
N ARG A 15 -16.67 -6.10 -18.14
CA ARG A 15 -17.85 -6.95 -18.02
C ARG A 15 -18.24 -7.09 -16.55
N ASN A 16 -19.43 -6.63 -16.18
CA ASN A 16 -19.92 -6.68 -14.80
C ASN A 16 -20.27 -8.10 -14.30
N SER A 17 -20.22 -9.13 -15.15
CA SER A 17 -20.45 -10.53 -14.79
C SER A 17 -19.12 -11.22 -14.46
N PRO A 18 -18.70 -11.32 -13.19
CA PRO A 18 -17.44 -11.94 -12.85
C PRO A 18 -17.48 -13.46 -12.98
N ILE A 19 -16.31 -14.05 -13.20
CA ILE A 19 -16.09 -15.49 -13.04
C ILE A 19 -15.31 -15.73 -11.73
N ILE A 20 -15.71 -16.76 -10.98
CA ILE A 20 -15.04 -17.15 -9.74
C ILE A 20 -14.33 -18.46 -9.99
N VAL A 21 -13.00 -18.44 -9.96
CA VAL A 21 -12.16 -19.64 -10.11
C VAL A 21 -11.26 -19.71 -8.88
N GLN A 22 -11.33 -20.81 -8.12
CA GLN A 22 -10.54 -21.01 -6.90
C GLN A 22 -10.67 -19.85 -5.89
N ASN A 23 -11.88 -19.33 -5.70
CA ASN A 23 -12.18 -18.16 -4.85
C ASN A 23 -11.53 -16.84 -5.29
N VAL A 24 -10.99 -16.77 -6.50
CA VAL A 24 -10.51 -15.52 -7.12
C VAL A 24 -11.62 -14.98 -8.03
N VAL A 25 -12.06 -13.75 -7.74
CA VAL A 25 -13.05 -13.02 -8.56
C VAL A 25 -12.32 -12.35 -9.71
N THR A 26 -12.66 -12.71 -10.95
CA THR A 26 -12.04 -12.14 -12.15
C THR A 26 -13.10 -11.45 -13.02
N TYR A 27 -12.77 -10.25 -13.48
CA TYR A 27 -13.59 -9.47 -14.40
C TYR A 27 -12.90 -9.43 -15.78
N ASP A 28 -13.65 -9.74 -16.82
CA ASP A 28 -13.14 -9.63 -18.19
C ASP A 28 -13.14 -8.17 -18.63
N VAL A 29 -12.00 -7.71 -19.13
CA VAL A 29 -11.80 -6.35 -19.65
C VAL A 29 -11.47 -6.41 -21.14
N ILE A 30 -12.17 -5.61 -21.95
CA ILE A 30 -11.89 -5.47 -23.37
C ILE A 30 -11.08 -4.18 -23.60
N VAL A 31 -9.83 -4.35 -23.99
CA VAL A 31 -8.89 -3.26 -24.31
C VAL A 31 -8.78 -3.12 -25.82
N LYS A 32 -9.00 -1.91 -26.33
CA LYS A 32 -8.77 -1.56 -27.74
C LYS A 32 -7.34 -1.07 -27.91
N VAL A 33 -6.60 -1.72 -28.80
CA VAL A 33 -5.19 -1.42 -29.07
C VAL A 33 -5.02 -1.23 -30.57
N GLU A 34 -4.33 -0.16 -30.97
CA GLU A 34 -3.97 0.04 -32.38
C GLU A 34 -2.87 -0.95 -32.80
N ASN A 35 -3.07 -1.65 -33.91
CA ASN A 35 -2.16 -2.68 -34.40
C ASN A 35 -1.80 -2.48 -35.89
N PRO A 36 -1.21 -1.33 -36.27
CA PRO A 36 -0.90 -1.04 -37.68
C PRO A 36 0.08 -2.04 -38.30
N ASP A 37 1.02 -2.56 -37.50
CA ASP A 37 2.04 -3.51 -37.96
C ASP A 37 1.58 -4.98 -37.93
N LEU A 38 0.33 -5.26 -37.52
CA LEU A 38 -0.23 -6.63 -37.36
C LEU A 38 0.63 -7.57 -36.47
N LYS A 39 1.36 -6.99 -35.51
CA LYS A 39 2.25 -7.72 -34.60
C LYS A 39 1.49 -8.46 -33.52
N LEU A 40 0.34 -7.93 -33.08
CA LEU A 40 -0.54 -8.60 -32.14
C LEU A 40 -1.41 -9.63 -32.87
N LYS A 41 -1.25 -10.91 -32.50
CA LYS A 41 -2.06 -12.02 -33.05
C LYS A 41 -2.98 -12.59 -31.96
N PRO A 42 -4.15 -13.13 -32.33
CA PRO A 42 -5.02 -13.83 -31.41
C PRO A 42 -4.30 -14.98 -30.69
N GLY A 43 -4.60 -15.17 -29.40
CA GLY A 43 -3.99 -16.21 -28.57
C GLY A 43 -2.63 -15.83 -27.96
N MET A 44 -2.10 -14.62 -28.21
CA MET A 44 -0.94 -14.11 -27.50
C MET A 44 -1.29 -13.71 -26.06
N THR A 45 -0.41 -14.04 -25.12
CA THR A 45 -0.48 -13.56 -23.73
C THR A 45 0.24 -12.23 -23.61
N ALA A 46 -0.36 -11.29 -22.87
CA ALA A 46 0.23 -10.00 -22.55
C ALA A 46 0.09 -9.71 -21.06
N ASN A 47 1.08 -9.03 -20.50
CA ASN A 47 0.94 -8.37 -19.20
C ASN A 47 0.42 -6.96 -19.48
N VAL A 48 -0.64 -6.57 -18.79
CA VAL A 48 -1.29 -5.27 -18.98
C VAL A 48 -1.15 -4.47 -17.69
N SER A 49 -0.70 -3.22 -17.81
CA SER A 49 -0.76 -2.24 -16.74
C SER A 49 -1.87 -1.25 -17.09
N ILE A 50 -2.85 -1.09 -16.19
CA ILE A 50 -4.00 -0.21 -16.40
C ILE A 50 -3.86 0.96 -15.44
N GLU A 51 -3.75 2.16 -15.99
CA GLU A 51 -3.80 3.40 -15.21
C GLU A 51 -5.26 3.71 -14.86
N VAL A 52 -5.62 3.61 -13.58
CA VAL A 52 -6.99 3.81 -13.10
C VAL A 52 -7.28 5.24 -12.64
N ALA A 53 -6.25 5.96 -12.23
CA ALA A 53 -6.33 7.35 -11.79
C ALA A 53 -4.96 8.02 -11.88
N HIS A 54 -4.95 9.29 -12.23
CA HIS A 54 -3.75 10.10 -12.30
C HIS A 54 -4.03 11.51 -11.76
N LYS A 55 -3.13 12.03 -10.92
CA LYS A 55 -3.24 13.38 -10.36
C LYS A 55 -1.87 14.03 -10.29
N LYS A 56 -1.80 15.28 -10.75
CA LYS A 56 -0.58 16.11 -10.75
C LYS A 56 -0.60 17.05 -9.55
N ASP A 57 0.60 17.47 -9.14
CA ASP A 57 0.80 18.52 -8.13
C ASP A 57 0.15 18.19 -6.77
N VAL A 58 0.44 16.99 -6.25
CA VAL A 58 -0.07 16.51 -4.96
C VAL A 58 1.06 16.25 -3.96
N LEU A 59 0.74 16.36 -2.67
CA LEU A 59 1.65 15.97 -1.61
C LEU A 59 1.64 14.44 -1.48
N LEU A 60 2.79 13.82 -1.70
CA LEU A 60 2.97 12.38 -1.61
C LEU A 60 3.72 12.02 -0.33
N ILE A 61 3.25 10.98 0.34
CA ILE A 61 3.96 10.35 1.46
C ILE A 61 4.20 8.87 1.15
N PRO A 62 5.34 8.29 1.56
CA PRO A 62 5.55 6.85 1.49
C PRO A 62 4.54 6.11 2.36
N ASP A 63 4.01 5.01 1.85
CA ASP A 63 3.02 4.18 2.56
C ASP A 63 3.57 3.60 3.88
N ALA A 64 4.89 3.46 3.98
CA ALA A 64 5.55 3.02 5.20
C ALA A 64 5.28 3.97 6.39
N ALA A 65 5.23 5.28 6.16
CA ALA A 65 4.99 6.28 7.20
C ALA A 65 3.61 6.14 7.85
N LEU A 66 2.60 5.71 7.07
CA LEU A 66 1.24 5.48 7.57
C LEU A 66 1.14 4.32 8.56
N ARG A 67 2.12 3.41 8.57
CA ARG A 67 2.13 2.21 9.42
C ARG A 67 2.95 2.41 10.69
N VAL A 68 3.74 3.48 10.77
CA VAL A 68 4.60 3.74 11.92
C VAL A 68 3.76 4.02 13.16
N LYS A 69 4.00 3.24 14.21
CA LYS A 69 3.44 3.45 15.54
C LYS A 69 4.59 3.62 16.52
N ILE A 70 4.74 4.82 17.06
CA ILE A 70 5.71 5.10 18.11
C ILE A 70 5.08 4.70 19.44
N THR A 71 5.73 3.76 20.14
CA THR A 71 5.23 3.26 21.43
C THR A 71 5.87 3.90 22.65
N ASP A 72 6.82 4.82 22.45
CA ASP A 72 7.46 5.52 23.57
C ASP A 72 6.44 6.31 24.39
N GLU A 73 6.57 6.17 25.72
CA GLU A 73 5.69 6.80 26.69
C GLU A 73 5.72 8.34 26.62
N GLU A 74 6.75 8.92 25.98
CA GLU A 74 6.85 10.36 25.71
C GLU A 74 6.11 10.80 24.42
N ALA A 75 5.90 9.91 23.45
CA ALA A 75 5.09 10.16 22.24
C ALA A 75 3.60 9.82 22.44
N ALA A 76 3.26 9.21 23.58
CA ALA A 76 1.92 8.81 23.99
C ALA A 76 0.90 9.96 24.12
N VAL A 77 1.36 11.22 24.14
CA VAL A 77 0.53 12.40 24.41
C VAL A 77 -0.38 12.76 23.22
N SER A 78 -0.09 12.28 22.01
CA SER A 78 -0.91 12.55 20.81
C SER A 78 -1.41 11.26 20.14
N ARG A 79 -1.96 10.32 20.93
CA ARG A 79 -2.79 9.23 20.36
C ARG A 79 -4.15 9.76 19.93
N GLN A 80 -4.16 10.70 18.98
CA GLN A 80 -5.39 11.07 18.31
C GLN A 80 -5.85 9.87 17.46
N LYS A 81 -7.11 9.46 17.67
CA LYS A 81 -7.71 8.30 17.00
C LYS A 81 -7.96 8.68 15.53
N GLY A 82 -7.19 8.13 14.61
CA GLY A 82 -7.29 8.41 13.18
C GLY A 82 -6.03 7.99 12.43
N GLN A 83 -6.10 8.00 11.10
CA GLN A 83 -4.93 7.79 10.26
C GLN A 83 -4.05 9.05 10.31
N GLY A 84 -2.76 8.88 10.57
CA GLY A 84 -1.83 9.98 10.76
C GLY A 84 -0.41 9.55 10.42
N VAL A 85 0.46 10.54 10.25
CA VAL A 85 1.90 10.35 10.07
C VAL A 85 2.66 11.03 11.19
N TRP A 86 3.86 10.53 11.46
CA TRP A 86 4.76 11.14 12.42
C TRP A 86 5.74 12.04 11.70
N ILE A 87 5.69 13.34 12.01
CA ILE A 87 6.62 14.34 11.51
C ILE A 87 7.71 14.56 12.57
N LEU A 88 8.97 14.63 12.14
CA LEU A 88 10.08 14.98 13.00
C LEU A 88 10.21 16.50 13.06
N SER A 89 9.81 17.10 14.18
CA SER A 89 10.00 18.53 14.44
C SER A 89 11.15 18.71 15.42
N GLY A 90 12.38 18.74 14.92
CA GLY A 90 13.59 18.78 15.73
C GLY A 90 13.89 17.43 16.36
N THR A 91 13.91 17.31 17.69
CA THR A 91 14.25 16.07 18.41
C THR A 91 13.04 15.23 18.83
N LYS A 92 11.82 15.72 18.60
CA LYS A 92 10.60 15.04 19.05
C LYS A 92 9.66 14.72 17.89
N PRO A 93 9.11 13.50 17.82
CA PRO A 93 8.12 13.14 16.83
C PRO A 93 6.75 13.74 17.18
N ARG A 94 6.11 14.38 16.20
CA ARG A 94 4.76 14.96 16.29
C ARG A 94 3.80 14.15 15.42
N HIS A 95 2.75 13.61 16.02
CA HIS A 95 1.69 12.93 15.26
C HIS A 95 0.77 13.95 14.61
N VAL A 96 0.62 13.86 13.29
CA VAL A 96 -0.27 14.71 12.50
C VAL A 96 -1.33 13.83 11.86
N LEU A 97 -2.60 14.11 12.18
CA LEU A 97 -3.72 13.49 11.49
C LEU A 97 -3.77 13.98 10.05
N ILE A 98 -3.98 13.05 9.13
CA ILE A 98 -4.08 13.35 7.71
C ILE A 98 -5.27 12.62 7.09
N LYS A 99 -5.78 13.22 6.02
CA LYS A 99 -6.72 12.56 5.11
C LYS A 99 -5.95 12.13 3.87
N THR A 100 -6.02 10.85 3.56
CA THR A 100 -5.33 10.23 2.43
C THR A 100 -6.24 10.15 1.20
N GLY A 101 -5.63 10.13 0.02
CA GLY A 101 -6.28 10.02 -1.28
C GLY A 101 -5.85 8.77 -2.04
N ILE A 102 -5.55 8.93 -3.33
CA ILE A 102 -5.13 7.83 -4.20
C ILE A 102 -3.76 7.30 -3.71
N SER A 103 -3.59 5.98 -3.77
CA SER A 103 -2.31 5.30 -3.48
C SER A 103 -1.93 4.43 -4.65
N ASP A 104 -0.63 4.42 -4.99
CA ASP A 104 -0.04 3.52 -5.99
C ASP A 104 0.61 2.27 -5.35
N GLY A 105 0.44 2.10 -4.03
CA GLY A 105 1.03 1.02 -3.22
C GLY A 105 2.45 1.28 -2.73
N ARG A 106 3.10 2.36 -3.19
CA ARG A 106 4.40 2.85 -2.68
C ARG A 106 4.25 4.19 -2.00
N PHE A 107 3.44 5.05 -2.58
CA PHE A 107 3.11 6.39 -2.13
C PHE A 107 1.60 6.58 -2.07
N THR A 108 1.18 7.38 -1.10
CA THR A 108 -0.20 7.78 -0.89
C THR A 108 -0.29 9.30 -0.96
N GLU A 109 -1.29 9.79 -1.68
CA GLU A 109 -1.66 11.20 -1.71
C GLU A 109 -2.17 11.67 -0.35
N VAL A 110 -1.74 12.86 0.08
CA VAL A 110 -2.32 13.59 1.21
C VAL A 110 -3.27 14.67 0.70
N ILE A 111 -4.56 14.53 1.01
CA ILE A 111 -5.62 15.48 0.64
C ILE A 111 -5.64 16.66 1.63
N SER A 112 -5.45 16.39 2.92
CA SER A 112 -5.47 17.42 3.95
C SER A 112 -4.72 16.97 5.21
N GLY A 113 -4.10 17.91 5.91
CA GLY A 113 -3.43 17.71 7.19
C GLY A 113 -2.52 18.90 7.51
N ASP A 114 -2.04 18.99 8.75
CA ASP A 114 -1.02 19.99 9.15
C ASP A 114 0.38 19.51 8.72
N ILE A 115 0.56 19.35 7.40
CA ILE A 115 1.79 18.86 6.77
C ILE A 115 2.07 19.63 5.49
N SER A 116 3.34 19.97 5.27
CA SER A 116 3.82 20.71 4.11
C SER A 116 4.95 19.97 3.39
N ALA A 117 5.17 20.31 2.12
CA ALA A 117 6.32 19.81 1.37
C ALA A 117 7.63 20.24 2.06
N GLY A 118 8.50 19.28 2.33
CA GLY A 118 9.77 19.50 3.04
C GLY A 118 9.77 19.06 4.50
N ASP A 119 8.61 18.70 5.07
CA ASP A 119 8.55 18.11 6.41
C ASP A 119 9.22 16.73 6.44
N GLU A 120 10.06 16.50 7.45
CA GLU A 120 10.68 15.20 7.67
C GLU A 120 9.67 14.23 8.30
N ILE A 121 9.41 13.12 7.62
CA ILE A 121 8.45 12.11 8.06
C ILE A 121 9.17 10.83 8.48
N ILE A 122 8.65 10.19 9.52
CA ILE A 122 9.19 8.94 10.02
C ILE A 122 8.54 7.78 9.26
N VAL A 123 9.34 7.06 8.48
CA VAL A 123 8.91 5.90 7.68
C VAL A 123 9.16 4.56 8.37
N GLU A 124 10.08 4.52 9.34
CA GLU A 124 10.45 3.33 10.08
C GLU A 124 10.93 3.71 11.47
N VAL A 125 10.57 2.91 12.48
CA VAL A 125 11.11 3.02 13.84
C VAL A 125 11.59 1.66 14.25
N ASN A 126 12.91 1.52 14.32
CA ASN A 126 13.55 0.28 14.74
C ASN A 126 13.41 0.16 16.27
N HIS A 127 12.36 -0.51 16.74
CA HIS A 127 12.25 -0.86 18.15
C HIS A 127 13.12 -2.09 18.40
N PRO A 128 14.09 -2.05 19.34
CA PRO A 128 14.78 -3.27 19.74
C PRO A 128 13.73 -4.25 20.25
N ALA A 129 13.66 -5.42 19.61
CA ALA A 129 12.62 -6.41 19.86
C ALA A 129 12.51 -6.71 21.37
N LYS A 130 11.34 -6.46 21.97
CA LYS A 130 10.99 -7.08 23.25
C LYS A 130 10.95 -8.58 22.99
N LYS A 131 11.97 -9.28 23.49
CA LYS A 131 12.07 -10.73 23.53
C LYS A 131 10.89 -11.25 24.34
N ASN A 132 9.78 -11.59 23.67
CA ASN A 132 8.65 -12.24 24.30
C ASN A 132 9.06 -13.66 24.68
N SER A 133 9.69 -13.82 25.85
CA SER A 133 9.74 -15.09 26.55
C SER A 133 8.34 -15.36 27.09
N SER A 134 7.50 -16.03 26.29
CA SER A 134 6.34 -16.72 26.84
C SER A 134 6.86 -17.71 27.89
N PRO A 135 6.43 -17.66 29.17
CA PRO A 135 6.78 -18.70 30.10
C PRO A 135 6.12 -19.99 29.62
N SER A 136 6.93 -20.96 29.21
CA SER A 136 6.49 -22.33 29.02
C SER A 136 5.98 -22.82 30.38
N THR A 137 4.68 -22.86 30.56
CA THR A 137 4.07 -23.56 31.69
C THR A 137 4.42 -25.03 31.53
N SER A 138 5.49 -25.47 32.21
CA SER A 138 5.83 -26.88 32.30
C SER A 138 4.64 -27.58 32.97
N ARG A 139 3.90 -28.37 32.20
CA ARG A 139 3.00 -29.37 32.79
C ARG A 139 3.87 -30.31 33.62
N PRO A 140 3.59 -30.52 34.92
CA PRO A 140 4.34 -31.48 35.70
C PRO A 140 4.08 -32.90 35.16
N PRO A 141 5.07 -33.79 35.20
CA PRO A 141 4.86 -35.19 34.81
C PRO A 141 3.98 -35.87 35.87
N GLY A 142 2.79 -36.31 35.46
CA GLY A 142 1.98 -37.22 36.26
C GLY A 142 2.58 -38.62 36.24
N ILE A 143 3.01 -39.11 37.39
CA ILE A 143 3.44 -40.50 37.64
C ILE A 143 2.27 -41.24 38.30
N PHE A 144 1.89 -42.36 37.67
CA PHE A 144 1.17 -43.56 38.13
C PHE A 144 0.23 -43.52 39.36
N ARG A 145 -1.01 -44.00 39.15
CA ARG A 145 -1.49 -45.28 39.71
C ARG A 145 -2.45 -45.94 38.74
#